data_AF-A0A9E1TUX7-F1
#
_entry.id   AF-A0A9E1TUX7-F1
#
_cell.length_a   1.000
_cell.length_b   1.000
_cell.length_c   1.000
_cell.angle_alpha   90.00
_cell.angle_beta   90.00
_cell.angle_gamma   90.00
#
_symmetry.space_group_name_H-M   'P 1'
#
loop_
_entity.id
_entity.type
_entity.pdbx_description
1 polymer ?
#
loop_
_entity_poly.entity_id
_entity_poly.type
_entity_poly.pdbx_seq_one_letter_code
_entity_poly.pdbx_strand_id
1 'polypeptide(L)'
;MNQTLTVKDPFGTATTGKLAMWLFLAMDAITFAAILMGGIYLRLRTDMWGDAGQVLNIPLTSFNTFLLIMSSFTMVMALDAIKKNDIKGLKLFLSLTILGGVSFLGIQIYEYAHFIIGNAELGQALQATGLKGDSFLWTSGTYGATFYATTSFHGLHVLTGVIYLSVIFYQSNKGMYSSANYDRIEIAGLFWHFVDLVWILVFTIIYLI
;
A
#
# COMPACT_ATOMS: atom_id res chain seq x y z
N MET A 1 32.75 -45.52 -8.06
CA MET A 1 32.78 -44.06 -8.34
C MET A 1 31.37 -43.53 -8.09
N ASN A 2 31.11 -42.96 -6.91
CA ASN A 2 29.85 -42.25 -6.66
C ASN A 2 29.98 -40.85 -7.25
N GLN A 3 29.38 -40.63 -8.43
CA GLN A 3 29.26 -39.30 -8.99
C GLN A 3 28.15 -38.54 -8.25
N THR A 4 28.54 -37.63 -7.37
CA THR A 4 27.63 -36.67 -6.76
C THR A 4 27.19 -35.68 -7.85
N LEU A 5 25.98 -35.87 -8.38
CA LEU A 5 25.38 -34.92 -9.31
C LEU A 5 25.03 -33.64 -8.56
N THR A 6 25.86 -32.61 -8.69
CA THR A 6 25.49 -31.26 -8.25
C THR A 6 24.46 -30.71 -9.24
N VAL A 7 23.17 -30.91 -8.95
CA VAL A 7 22.08 -30.23 -9.65
C VAL A 7 22.23 -28.74 -9.34
N LYS A 8 22.67 -27.98 -10.34
CA LYS A 8 22.71 -26.52 -10.27
C LYS A 8 21.26 -26.06 -10.38
N ASP A 9 20.63 -25.81 -9.24
CA ASP A 9 19.20 -25.44 -9.19
C ASP A 9 18.97 -24.20 -10.07
N PRO A 10 18.23 -24.31 -11.18
CA PRO A 10 18.01 -23.18 -12.09
C PRO A 10 17.10 -22.12 -11.45
N PHE A 11 16.46 -22.41 -10.32
CA PHE A 11 15.50 -21.53 -9.65
C PHE A 11 16.10 -20.74 -8.48
N GLY A 12 17.40 -20.89 -8.21
CA GLY A 12 18.05 -20.25 -7.06
C GLY A 12 17.60 -20.86 -5.72
N THR A 13 18.20 -20.41 -4.61
CA THR A 13 17.80 -20.85 -3.26
C THR A 13 16.93 -19.77 -2.62
N ALA A 14 15.66 -20.10 -2.35
CA ALA A 14 14.77 -19.24 -1.58
C ALA A 14 14.79 -19.68 -0.11
N THR A 15 14.97 -18.73 0.82
CA THR A 15 14.85 -19.04 2.24
C THR A 15 13.39 -19.34 2.59
N THR A 16 13.14 -20.18 3.60
CA THR A 16 11.78 -20.52 4.05
C THR A 16 10.96 -19.27 4.37
N GLY A 17 11.59 -18.23 4.93
CA GLY A 17 10.94 -16.94 5.20
C GLY A 17 10.49 -16.20 3.94
N LYS A 18 11.30 -16.22 2.87
CA LYS A 18 10.93 -15.62 1.58
C LYS A 18 9.78 -16.38 0.94
N LEU A 19 9.81 -17.71 0.95
CA LEU A 19 8.72 -18.53 0.42
C LEU A 19 7.41 -18.28 1.16
N ALA A 20 7.46 -18.22 2.50
CA ALA A 20 6.30 -17.91 3.33
C ALA A 20 5.73 -16.51 3.03
N MET A 21 6.61 -15.52 2.84
CA MET A 21 6.19 -14.17 2.44
C MET A 21 5.50 -14.18 1.07
N TRP A 22 6.08 -14.81 0.05
CA TRP A 22 5.45 -14.90 -1.27
C TRP A 22 4.08 -15.57 -1.23
N LEU A 23 3.93 -16.65 -0.46
CA LEU A 23 2.62 -17.30 -0.28
C LEU A 23 1.62 -16.37 0.40
N PHE A 24 2.05 -15.67 1.46
CA PHE A 24 1.22 -14.67 2.14
C PHE A 24 0.77 -13.56 1.17
N LEU A 25 1.69 -12.98 0.39
CA LEU A 25 1.39 -11.94 -0.59
C LEU A 25 0.44 -12.44 -1.68
N ALA A 26 0.57 -13.69 -2.13
CA ALA A 26 -0.34 -14.27 -3.11
C ALA A 26 -1.78 -14.38 -2.56
N MET A 27 -1.93 -14.81 -1.31
CA MET A 27 -3.25 -14.88 -0.65
C MET A 27 -3.86 -13.50 -0.45
N ASP A 28 -3.03 -12.52 -0.08
CA ASP A 28 -3.47 -11.14 0.12
C ASP A 28 -3.87 -10.49 -1.22
N ALA A 29 -3.12 -10.76 -2.30
CA ALA A 29 -3.46 -10.32 -3.66
C ALA A 29 -4.84 -10.82 -4.11
N ILE A 30 -5.19 -12.08 -3.80
CA ILE A 30 -6.51 -12.64 -4.11
C ILE A 30 -7.60 -11.92 -3.32
N THR A 31 -7.34 -11.56 -2.06
CA THR A 31 -8.29 -10.82 -1.22
C THR A 31 -8.54 -9.41 -1.78
N PHE A 32 -7.50 -8.69 -2.15
CA PHE A 32 -7.62 -7.39 -2.84
C PHE A 32 -8.34 -7.52 -4.17
N ALA A 33 -8.02 -8.53 -4.98
CA ALA A 33 -8.69 -8.78 -6.25
C ALA A 33 -10.18 -9.02 -6.06
N ALA A 34 -10.59 -9.78 -5.04
CA ALA A 34 -12.00 -10.03 -4.73
C ALA A 34 -12.74 -8.72 -4.35
N ILE A 35 -12.13 -7.89 -3.50
CA ILE A 35 -12.71 -6.60 -3.10
C ILE A 35 -12.85 -5.67 -4.33
N LEU A 36 -11.80 -5.55 -5.15
CA LEU A 36 -11.80 -4.71 -6.34
C LEU A 36 -12.80 -5.18 -7.41
N MET A 37 -12.86 -6.48 -7.68
CA MET A 37 -13.83 -7.05 -8.62
C MET A 37 -15.27 -6.86 -8.12
N GLY A 38 -15.51 -7.06 -6.82
CA GLY A 38 -16.80 -6.77 -6.19
C GLY A 38 -17.19 -5.30 -6.34
N GLY A 39 -16.23 -4.39 -6.11
CA GLY A 39 -16.42 -2.94 -6.30
C GLY A 39 -16.76 -2.56 -7.73
N ILE A 40 -16.02 -3.09 -8.72
CA ILE A 40 -16.31 -2.90 -10.14
C ILE A 40 -17.70 -3.44 -10.50
N TYR A 41 -18.06 -4.63 -10.01
CA TYR A 41 -19.39 -5.18 -10.25
C TYR A 41 -20.50 -4.27 -9.70
N LEU A 42 -20.34 -3.74 -8.48
CA LEU A 42 -21.30 -2.81 -7.90
C LEU A 42 -21.38 -1.50 -8.70
N ARG A 43 -20.24 -0.95 -9.13
CA ARG A 43 -20.18 0.23 -9.99
C ARG A 43 -20.97 0.04 -11.28
N LEU A 44 -20.83 -1.09 -11.95
CA LEU A 44 -21.53 -1.40 -13.20
C LEU A 44 -23.04 -1.62 -13.03
N ARG A 45 -23.55 -1.64 -11.79
CA ARG A 45 -24.95 -1.96 -11.45
C ARG A 45 -25.68 -0.82 -10.76
N THR A 46 -25.04 0.34 -10.57
CA THR A 46 -25.63 1.50 -9.90
C THR A 46 -25.39 2.76 -10.72
N ASP A 47 -26.43 3.57 -10.87
CA ASP A 47 -26.33 4.86 -11.55
C ASP A 47 -25.93 5.99 -10.57
N MET A 48 -26.01 5.74 -9.25
CA MET A 48 -25.63 6.70 -8.20
C MET A 48 -24.13 6.59 -7.85
N TRP A 49 -23.28 6.91 -8.82
CA TRP A 49 -21.82 6.89 -8.68
C TRP A 49 -21.22 8.11 -9.38
N GLY A 50 -20.30 8.82 -8.73
CA GLY A 50 -19.70 10.03 -9.31
C GLY A 50 -18.61 9.74 -10.33
N ASP A 51 -18.50 10.60 -11.35
CA ASP A 51 -17.36 10.55 -12.27
C ASP A 51 -16.06 10.93 -11.53
N ALA A 52 -14.94 10.56 -12.14
CA ALA A 52 -13.61 10.87 -11.63
C ALA A 52 -13.46 12.38 -11.35
N GLY A 53 -13.11 12.72 -10.11
CA GLY A 53 -12.88 14.10 -9.68
C GLY A 53 -14.13 14.87 -9.24
N GLN A 54 -15.33 14.29 -9.32
CA GLN A 54 -16.55 14.94 -8.81
C GLN A 54 -16.58 14.93 -7.28
N VAL A 55 -16.45 13.75 -6.67
CA VAL A 55 -16.51 13.57 -5.21
C VAL A 55 -15.11 13.43 -4.61
N LEU A 56 -14.21 12.70 -5.30
CA LEU A 56 -12.88 12.38 -4.81
C LEU A 56 -11.84 13.38 -5.30
N ASN A 57 -10.89 13.75 -4.44
CA ASN A 57 -9.86 14.73 -4.77
C ASN A 57 -8.69 14.06 -5.51
N ILE A 58 -8.72 14.09 -6.84
CA ILE A 58 -7.67 13.49 -7.68
C ILE A 58 -6.30 14.13 -7.44
N PRO A 59 -6.13 15.47 -7.42
CA PRO A 59 -4.80 16.07 -7.21
C PRO A 59 -4.15 15.66 -5.89
N LEU A 60 -4.90 15.72 -4.78
CA LEU A 60 -4.40 15.33 -3.45
C LEU A 60 -4.00 13.86 -3.44
N THR A 61 -4.86 12.99 -3.96
CA THR A 61 -4.62 11.54 -3.98
C THR A 61 -3.48 11.18 -4.93
N SER A 62 -3.35 11.87 -6.06
CA SER A 62 -2.23 11.67 -7.00
C SER A 62 -0.90 12.03 -6.35
N PHE A 63 -0.85 13.13 -5.59
CA PHE A 63 0.32 13.47 -4.78
C PHE A 63 0.59 12.42 -3.70
N ASN A 64 -0.46 11.90 -3.07
CA ASN A 64 -0.34 10.82 -2.08
C ASN A 64 0.26 9.53 -2.69
N THR A 65 -0.23 9.14 -3.86
CA THR A 65 0.30 8.01 -4.64
C THR A 65 1.75 8.23 -5.03
N PHE A 66 2.12 9.44 -5.46
CA PHE A 66 3.50 9.79 -5.77
C PHE A 66 4.42 9.62 -4.54
N LEU A 67 3.99 10.07 -3.36
CA LEU A 67 4.74 9.88 -2.11
C LEU A 67 4.96 8.40 -1.79
N LEU A 68 3.95 7.55 -2.00
CA LEU A 68 4.06 6.12 -1.73
C LEU A 68 5.03 5.41 -2.69
N ILE A 69 4.97 5.75 -3.98
CA ILE A 69 5.90 5.23 -4.99
C ILE A 69 7.34 5.68 -4.67
N MET A 70 7.53 6.95 -4.29
CA MET A 70 8.84 7.44 -3.85
C MET A 70 9.33 6.73 -2.59
N SER A 71 8.44 6.42 -1.64
CA SER A 71 8.77 5.61 -0.47
C SER A 71 9.24 4.21 -0.87
N SER A 72 8.56 3.57 -1.82
CA SER A 72 8.93 2.27 -2.39
C SER A 72 10.33 2.32 -3.01
N PHE A 73 10.65 3.37 -3.77
CA PHE A 73 12.02 3.59 -4.29
C PHE A 73 13.06 3.68 -3.17
N THR A 74 12.79 4.45 -2.11
CA THR A 74 13.72 4.53 -0.97
C THR A 74 13.91 3.18 -0.27
N MET A 75 12.90 2.31 -0.23
CA MET A 75 13.04 0.98 0.35
C MET A 75 14.03 0.11 -0.44
N VAL A 76 14.04 0.21 -1.78
CA VAL A 76 15.05 -0.46 -2.62
C VAL A 76 16.45 0.05 -2.29
N MET A 77 16.61 1.38 -2.13
CA MET A 77 17.89 1.97 -1.77
C MET A 77 18.37 1.52 -0.39
N ALA A 78 17.46 1.35 0.58
CA ALA A 78 17.76 0.83 1.90
C ALA A 78 18.33 -0.60 1.83
N LEU A 79 17.72 -1.45 0.99
CA LEU A 79 18.18 -2.82 0.75
C LEU A 79 19.54 -2.87 0.03
N ASP A 80 19.77 -2.00 -0.96
CA ASP A 80 21.06 -1.91 -1.65
C ASP A 80 22.17 -1.44 -0.70
N ALA A 81 21.90 -0.46 0.17
CA ALA A 81 22.85 0.03 1.15
C ALA A 81 23.30 -1.08 2.12
N ILE A 82 22.38 -1.87 2.68
CA ILE A 82 22.75 -2.94 3.62
C ILE A 82 23.52 -4.09 2.94
N LYS A 83 23.22 -4.39 1.66
CA LYS A 83 24.01 -5.36 0.87
C LYS A 83 25.47 -4.93 0.73
N LYS A 84 25.75 -3.63 0.76
CA LYS A 84 27.10 -3.03 0.75
C LYS A 84 27.67 -2.77 2.15
N ASN A 85 27.03 -3.28 3.21
CA ASN A 85 27.34 -2.97 4.62
C ASN A 85 27.26 -1.47 4.99
N ASP A 86 26.58 -0.65 4.18
CA ASP A 86 26.34 0.75 4.51
C ASP A 86 25.16 0.90 5.47
N ILE A 87 25.46 0.83 6.76
CA ILE A 87 24.46 0.97 7.83
C ILE A 87 23.88 2.39 7.89
N LYS A 88 24.65 3.41 7.50
CA LYS A 88 24.16 4.79 7.51
C LYS A 88 23.15 4.99 6.38
N GLY A 89 23.47 4.50 5.18
CA GLY A 89 22.55 4.45 4.04
C GLY A 89 21.28 3.68 4.36
N LEU A 90 21.38 2.47 4.95
CA LEU A 90 20.23 1.69 5.39
C LEU A 90 19.30 2.53 6.28
N LYS A 91 19.85 3.17 7.32
CA LYS A 91 19.05 3.95 8.28
C LYS A 91 18.40 5.16 7.62
N LEU A 92 19.14 5.89 6.80
CA LEU A 92 18.62 7.06 6.09
C LEU A 92 17.44 6.66 5.20
N PHE A 93 17.65 5.72 4.28
CA PHE A 93 16.63 5.34 3.32
C PHE A 93 15.42 4.69 3.98
N LEU A 94 15.63 3.81 4.97
CA LEU A 94 14.53 3.21 5.73
C LEU A 94 13.71 4.26 6.50
N SER A 95 14.36 5.30 7.03
CA SER A 95 13.64 6.40 7.67
C SER A 95 12.81 7.21 6.68
N LEU A 96 13.31 7.44 5.46
CA LEU A 96 12.56 8.10 4.38
C LEU A 96 11.35 7.24 3.94
N THR A 97 11.52 5.92 3.85
CA THR A 97 10.42 4.99 3.54
C THR A 97 9.29 5.09 4.58
N ILE A 98 9.66 5.04 5.87
CA ILE A 98 8.72 5.16 6.99
C ILE A 98 8.01 6.52 6.96
N LEU A 99 8.75 7.62 6.76
CA LEU A 99 8.18 8.96 6.68
C LEU A 99 7.19 9.09 5.52
N GLY A 100 7.49 8.51 4.35
CA GLY A 100 6.56 8.46 3.23
C GLY A 100 5.28 7.70 3.58
N GLY A 101 5.40 6.54 4.23
CA GLY A 101 4.25 5.76 4.70
C GLY A 101 3.39 6.47 5.75
N VAL A 102 4.01 7.14 6.73
CA VAL A 102 3.31 7.93 7.75
C VAL A 102 2.60 9.14 7.10
N SER A 103 3.28 9.82 6.19
CA SER A 103 2.69 10.94 5.44
C SER A 103 1.48 10.48 4.62
N PHE A 104 1.59 9.30 4.01
CA PHE A 104 0.50 8.69 3.26
C PHE A 104 -0.74 8.44 4.12
N LEU A 105 -0.55 7.82 5.29
CA LEU A 105 -1.63 7.60 6.26
C LEU A 105 -2.22 8.93 6.76
N GLY A 106 -1.38 9.94 6.99
CA GLY A 106 -1.83 11.27 7.40
C GLY A 106 -2.72 11.94 6.35
N ILE A 107 -2.34 11.89 5.08
CA ILE A 107 -3.16 12.41 3.97
C ILE A 107 -4.46 11.60 3.85
N GLN A 108 -4.41 10.27 4.01
CA GLN A 108 -5.62 9.43 3.96
C GLN A 108 -6.60 9.78 5.10
N ILE A 109 -6.09 10.00 6.32
CA ILE A 109 -6.91 10.43 7.46
C ILE A 109 -7.51 11.81 7.20
N TYR A 110 -6.74 12.75 6.62
CA TYR A 110 -7.25 14.07 6.25
C TYR A 110 -8.39 13.97 5.22
N GLU A 111 -8.24 13.13 4.19
CA GLU A 111 -9.28 12.91 3.20
C GLU A 111 -10.53 12.30 3.83
N TYR A 112 -10.39 11.29 4.68
CA TYR A 112 -11.52 10.70 5.40
C TYR A 112 -12.21 11.73 6.32
N ALA A 113 -11.44 12.56 7.02
CA ALA A 113 -12.01 13.62 7.85
C ALA A 113 -12.80 14.62 7.00
N HIS A 114 -12.28 15.01 5.82
CA HIS A 114 -13.00 15.89 4.89
C HIS A 114 -14.33 15.28 4.44
N PHE A 115 -14.36 13.98 4.13
CA PHE A 115 -15.56 13.27 3.73
C PHE A 115 -16.58 13.06 4.86
N ILE A 116 -16.11 12.78 6.08
CA ILE A 116 -16.97 12.51 7.23
C ILE A 116 -17.56 13.81 7.79
N ILE A 117 -16.73 14.84 7.98
CA ILE A 117 -17.17 16.15 8.51
C ILE A 117 -18.15 16.80 7.53
N GLY A 118 -17.93 16.62 6.24
CA GLY A 118 -18.77 17.19 5.21
C GLY A 118 -18.60 18.70 5.06
N ASN A 119 -19.03 19.23 3.92
CA ASN A 119 -19.12 20.67 3.67
C ASN A 119 -20.09 20.94 2.51
N ALA A 120 -20.40 22.21 2.26
CA ALA A 120 -21.34 22.61 1.22
C ALA A 120 -20.88 22.22 -0.21
N GLU A 121 -19.57 22.24 -0.49
CA GLU A 121 -19.03 21.86 -1.80
C GLU A 121 -19.16 20.35 -2.02
N LEU A 122 -18.82 19.54 -1.02
CA LEU A 122 -18.99 18.09 -1.03
C LEU A 122 -20.46 17.72 -1.15
N GLY A 123 -21.36 18.40 -0.45
CA GLY A 123 -22.80 18.17 -0.57
C GLY A 123 -23.34 18.45 -1.97
N GLN A 124 -22.84 19.50 -2.64
CA GLN A 124 -23.19 19.78 -4.04
C GLN A 124 -22.64 18.69 -4.98
N ALA A 125 -21.40 18.26 -4.78
CA ALA A 125 -20.80 17.17 -5.52
C ALA A 125 -21.60 15.87 -5.37
N LEU A 126 -21.97 15.50 -4.13
CA LEU A 126 -22.76 14.30 -3.85
C LEU A 126 -24.15 14.36 -4.49
N GLN A 127 -24.83 15.51 -4.43
CA GLN A 127 -26.13 15.69 -5.09
C GLN A 127 -26.05 15.51 -6.61
N ALA A 128 -24.95 15.94 -7.24
CA ALA A 128 -24.73 15.72 -8.67
C ALA A 128 -24.62 14.23 -9.04
N THR A 129 -24.20 13.38 -8.09
CA THR A 129 -24.15 11.91 -8.25
C THR A 129 -25.46 11.19 -7.90
N GLY A 130 -26.51 11.93 -7.50
CA GLY A 130 -27.76 11.36 -7.00
C GLY A 130 -27.71 10.90 -5.53
N LEU A 131 -26.57 11.08 -4.84
CA LEU A 131 -26.43 10.82 -3.42
C LEU A 131 -27.00 11.98 -2.59
N LYS A 132 -27.55 11.66 -1.41
CA LYS A 132 -28.12 12.65 -0.48
C LYS A 132 -27.18 12.91 0.68
N GLY A 133 -27.16 14.14 1.17
CA GLY A 133 -26.36 14.58 2.31
C GLY A 133 -25.18 15.45 1.89
N ASP A 134 -24.42 15.89 2.89
CA ASP A 134 -23.22 16.71 2.80
C ASP A 134 -21.94 15.98 3.21
N SER A 135 -22.07 14.74 3.68
CA SER A 135 -20.98 13.84 4.04
C SER A 135 -20.95 12.59 3.15
N PHE A 136 -19.75 12.20 2.75
CA PHE A 136 -19.49 10.95 2.04
C PHE A 136 -19.08 9.87 3.04
N LEU A 137 -20.03 9.05 3.46
CA LEU A 137 -19.86 8.03 4.49
C LEU A 137 -19.87 6.63 3.88
N TRP A 138 -19.47 5.62 4.66
CA TRP A 138 -19.63 4.22 4.26
C TRP A 138 -21.10 3.82 4.01
N THR A 139 -22.05 4.59 4.58
CA THR A 139 -23.49 4.42 4.36
C THR A 139 -24.03 5.18 3.15
N SER A 140 -23.20 5.93 2.41
CA SER A 140 -23.58 6.68 1.21
C SER A 140 -23.74 5.78 -0.02
N GLY A 141 -24.53 4.71 0.14
CA GLY A 141 -24.79 3.70 -0.88
C GLY A 141 -23.60 2.79 -1.17
N THR A 142 -23.66 2.12 -2.32
CA THR A 142 -22.60 1.21 -2.78
C THR A 142 -21.30 1.93 -3.10
N TYR A 143 -21.35 3.21 -3.47
CA TYR A 143 -20.16 4.02 -3.75
C TYR A 143 -19.32 4.23 -2.48
N GLY A 144 -19.93 4.79 -1.43
CA GLY A 144 -19.28 4.97 -0.14
C GLY A 144 -18.79 3.65 0.46
N ALA A 145 -19.66 2.63 0.47
CA ALA A 145 -19.29 1.31 1.00
C ALA A 145 -18.06 0.71 0.29
N THR A 146 -18.02 0.76 -1.05
CA THR A 146 -16.90 0.24 -1.84
C THR A 146 -15.62 1.04 -1.60
N PHE A 147 -15.73 2.38 -1.58
CA PHE A 147 -14.61 3.27 -1.32
C PHE A 147 -13.95 2.96 0.02
N TYR A 148 -14.72 3.00 1.12
CA TYR A 148 -14.18 2.79 2.46
C TYR A 148 -13.72 1.35 2.67
N ALA A 149 -14.45 0.34 2.17
CA ALA A 149 -14.01 -1.05 2.29
C ALA A 149 -12.64 -1.28 1.62
N THR A 150 -12.46 -0.76 0.41
CA THR A 150 -11.21 -0.94 -0.36
C THR A 150 -10.06 -0.15 0.25
N THR A 151 -10.27 1.16 0.46
CA THR A 151 -9.20 2.07 0.90
C THR A 151 -8.82 1.86 2.36
N SER A 152 -9.76 1.51 3.25
CA SER A 152 -9.44 1.23 4.65
C SER A 152 -8.73 -0.12 4.81
N PHE A 153 -9.12 -1.13 4.04
CA PHE A 153 -8.38 -2.40 4.02
C PHE A 153 -6.93 -2.18 3.57
N HIS A 154 -6.72 -1.40 2.51
CA HIS A 154 -5.38 -0.99 2.10
C HIS A 154 -4.65 -0.18 3.18
N GLY A 155 -5.30 0.82 3.77
CA GLY A 155 -4.71 1.66 4.82
C GLY A 155 -4.24 0.86 6.03
N LEU A 156 -4.94 -0.21 6.41
CA LEU A 156 -4.51 -1.14 7.46
C LEU A 156 -3.23 -1.90 7.08
N HIS A 157 -3.06 -2.28 5.81
CA HIS A 157 -1.83 -2.91 5.32
C HIS A 157 -0.66 -1.92 5.34
N VAL A 158 -0.88 -0.67 4.92
CA VAL A 158 0.13 0.39 5.01
C VAL A 158 0.52 0.63 6.46
N LEU A 159 -0.44 0.75 7.38
CA LEU A 159 -0.17 0.91 8.81
C LEU A 159 0.67 -0.25 9.36
N THR A 160 0.29 -1.49 9.03
CA THR A 160 1.04 -2.69 9.42
C THR A 160 2.46 -2.65 8.84
N GLY A 161 2.63 -2.21 7.60
CA GLY A 161 3.93 -2.04 6.96
C GLY A 161 4.78 -0.99 7.65
N VAL A 162 4.21 0.17 8.01
CA VAL A 162 4.92 1.22 8.75
C VAL A 162 5.39 0.71 10.10
N ILE A 163 4.53 -0.02 10.82
CA ILE A 163 4.91 -0.65 12.10
C ILE A 163 6.04 -1.67 11.88
N TYR A 164 5.93 -2.52 10.87
CA TYR A 164 6.94 -3.52 10.55
C TYR A 164 8.29 -2.88 10.21
N LEU A 165 8.30 -1.88 9.33
CA LEU A 165 9.52 -1.14 8.98
C LEU A 165 10.11 -0.39 10.17
N SER A 166 9.27 0.16 11.05
CA SER A 166 9.73 0.82 12.29
C SER A 166 10.44 -0.16 13.23
N VAL A 167 9.94 -1.40 13.34
CA VAL A 167 10.58 -2.48 14.11
C VAL A 167 11.91 -2.89 13.47
N ILE A 168 11.99 -2.97 12.13
CA ILE A 168 13.25 -3.21 11.42
C ILE A 168 14.24 -2.06 11.65
N PHE A 169 13.80 -0.80 11.56
CA PHE A 169 14.63 0.37 11.81
C PHE A 169 15.20 0.39 13.23
N TYR A 170 14.39 0.06 14.23
CA TYR A 170 14.85 -0.09 15.61
C TYR A 170 15.91 -1.18 15.77
N GLN A 171 15.72 -2.35 15.13
CA GLN A 171 16.72 -3.43 15.12
C GLN A 171 18.02 -3.02 14.39
N SER A 172 17.92 -2.23 13.31
CA SER A 172 19.08 -1.66 12.60
C SER A 172 19.89 -0.73 13.50
N ASN A 173 19.25 -0.03 14.44
CA ASN A 173 19.95 0.79 15.43
C ASN A 173 20.73 -0.03 16.46
N LYS A 174 20.33 -1.28 16.71
CA LYS A 174 21.05 -2.24 17.55
C LYS A 174 22.17 -3.00 16.82
N GLY A 175 22.39 -2.72 15.53
CA GLY A 175 23.43 -3.38 14.73
C GLY A 175 23.12 -4.84 14.39
N MET A 176 21.84 -5.22 14.33
CA MET A 176 21.42 -6.62 14.08
C MET A 176 21.56 -7.09 12.62
N TYR A 177 21.84 -6.17 11.70
CA TYR A 177 21.88 -6.44 10.26
C TYR A 177 23.25 -6.13 9.66
N SER A 178 23.63 -6.93 8.67
CA SER A 178 24.85 -6.79 7.88
C SER A 178 24.61 -7.36 6.48
N SER A 179 25.60 -7.27 5.59
CA SER A 179 25.54 -7.90 4.26
C SER A 179 25.39 -9.42 4.30
N ALA A 180 25.67 -10.07 5.43
CA ALA A 180 25.50 -11.50 5.61
C ALA A 180 24.12 -11.87 6.20
N ASN A 181 23.39 -10.90 6.77
CA ASN A 181 22.11 -11.11 7.45
C ASN A 181 21.16 -9.93 7.18
N TYR A 182 20.68 -9.82 5.95
CA TYR A 182 19.72 -8.80 5.53
C TYR A 182 18.36 -9.38 5.10
N ASP A 183 18.17 -10.70 5.21
CA ASP A 183 16.95 -11.39 4.75
C ASP A 183 15.68 -10.79 5.33
N ARG A 184 15.69 -10.37 6.60
CA ARG A 184 14.54 -9.73 7.25
C ARG A 184 14.18 -8.37 6.64
N ILE A 185 15.18 -7.61 6.20
CA ILE A 185 14.98 -6.32 5.52
C ILE A 185 14.39 -6.56 4.13
N GLU A 186 14.90 -7.57 3.42
CA GLU A 186 14.38 -7.95 2.10
C GLU A 186 12.92 -8.43 2.19
N ILE A 187 12.59 -9.29 3.15
CA ILE A 187 11.21 -9.76 3.39
C ILE A 187 10.28 -8.58 3.73
N ALA A 188 10.72 -7.63 4.55
CA ALA A 188 9.95 -6.42 4.83
C ALA A 188 9.78 -5.54 3.59
N GLY A 189 10.81 -5.45 2.74
CA GLY A 189 10.77 -4.76 1.45
C GLY A 189 9.75 -5.39 0.50
N LEU A 190 9.71 -6.72 0.38
CA LEU A 190 8.72 -7.43 -0.44
C LEU A 190 7.28 -7.05 -0.04
N PHE A 191 7.00 -7.04 1.27
CA PHE A 191 5.70 -6.60 1.78
C PHE A 191 5.41 -5.14 1.42
N TRP A 192 6.36 -4.23 1.64
CA TRP A 192 6.18 -2.81 1.34
C TRP A 192 5.91 -2.53 -0.14
N HIS A 193 6.69 -3.16 -1.03
CA HIS A 193 6.49 -3.04 -2.48
C HIS A 193 5.15 -3.60 -2.94
N PHE A 194 4.71 -4.69 -2.34
CA PHE A 194 3.39 -5.26 -2.65
C PHE A 194 2.27 -4.28 -2.27
N VAL A 195 2.33 -3.70 -1.08
CA VAL A 195 1.35 -2.70 -0.63
C VAL A 195 1.32 -1.52 -1.61
N ASP A 196 2.47 -0.97 -2.00
CA ASP A 196 2.57 0.11 -2.99
C ASP A 196 1.95 -0.27 -4.36
N LEU A 197 2.25 -1.47 -4.87
CA LEU A 197 1.67 -1.96 -6.13
C LEU A 197 0.14 -2.06 -6.05
N VAL A 198 -0.39 -2.58 -4.95
CA VAL A 198 -1.84 -2.66 -4.73
C VAL A 198 -2.47 -1.27 -4.71
N TRP A 199 -1.80 -0.28 -4.10
CA TRP A 199 -2.32 1.08 -4.08
C TRP A 199 -2.48 1.67 -5.48
N ILE A 200 -1.54 1.42 -6.40
CA ILE A 200 -1.65 1.89 -7.78
C ILE A 200 -2.93 1.36 -8.44
N LEU A 201 -3.28 0.10 -8.18
CA LEU A 201 -4.53 -0.50 -8.68
C LEU A 201 -5.77 0.10 -8.00
N VAL A 202 -5.74 0.28 -6.68
CA VAL A 202 -6.82 0.89 -5.91
C VAL A 202 -7.07 2.32 -6.38
N PHE A 203 -6.02 3.13 -6.50
CA PHE A 203 -6.10 4.49 -7.01
C PHE A 203 -6.72 4.54 -8.41
N THR A 204 -6.25 3.67 -9.31
CA THR A 204 -6.77 3.62 -10.69
C THR A 204 -8.26 3.25 -10.72
N ILE A 205 -8.68 2.20 -10.01
CA ILE A 205 -10.05 1.67 -10.09
C ILE A 205 -11.05 2.51 -9.30
N ILE A 206 -10.63 3.11 -8.18
CA ILE A 206 -11.55 3.82 -7.26
C ILE A 206 -11.59 5.32 -7.55
N TYR A 207 -10.46 5.94 -7.92
CA TYR A 207 -10.38 7.40 -8.09
C TYR A 207 -10.44 7.86 -9.55
N LEU A 208 -9.96 7.06 -10.51
CA LEU A 208 -9.81 7.51 -11.91
C LEU A 208 -10.81 6.90 -12.88
N ILE A 209 -11.14 5.63 -12.69
CA ILE A 209 -12.13 4.91 -13.50
C ILE A 209 -13.44 4.96 -12.79
#